data_AF-A0A529F7A4-F1
#
_entry.id   AF-A0A529F7A4-F1
#
_cell.length_a   1.000
_cell.length_b   1.000
_cell.length_c   1.000
_cell.angle_alpha   90.00
_cell.angle_beta   90.00
_cell.angle_gamma   90.00
#
_symmetry.space_group_name_H-M   'P 1'
#
loop_
_entity.id
_entity.type
_entity.pdbx_description
1 polymer ?
#
loop_
_entity_poly.entity_id
_entity_poly.type
_entity_poly.pdbx_seq_one_letter_code
_entity_poly.pdbx_strand_id
1 'polypeptide(L)'
;WAISEKYPAIRQVGLCHSVQGTAMELAHDLDLPYEEIRYRSAGINHMAFYLKFEHRQADGSYRDLYPDLVRAYREGRAPKPGW
;
A
#
# COMPACT_ATOMS: atom_id res chain seq x y z
N TRP A 1 10.58 18.05 -7.44
CA TRP A 1 10.26 19.11 -8.41
C TRP A 1 11.44 20.06 -8.60
N ALA A 2 11.87 20.81 -7.57
CA ALA A 2 12.97 21.78 -7.68
C ALA A 2 14.28 21.23 -8.30
N ILE A 3 14.75 20.05 -7.89
CA ILE A 3 15.99 19.48 -8.45
C ILE A 3 15.81 19.07 -9.91
N SER A 4 14.67 18.47 -10.27
CA SER A 4 14.37 18.08 -11.65
C SER A 4 14.27 19.30 -12.57
N GLU A 5 13.68 20.40 -12.11
CA GLU A 5 13.61 21.64 -12.88
C GLU A 5 14.96 22.33 -13.01
N LYS A 6 15.73 22.40 -11.92
CA LYS A 6 17.02 23.11 -11.92
C LYS A 6 18.11 22.35 -12.67
N TYR A 7 18.07 21.01 -12.65
CA TYR A 7 19.09 20.15 -13.25
C TYR A 7 18.47 19.05 -14.12
N PRO A 8 17.87 19.41 -15.27
CA PRO A 8 17.09 18.47 -16.08
C PRO A 8 17.93 17.34 -16.71
N ALA A 9 19.26 17.52 -16.81
CA ALA A 9 20.16 16.50 -17.35
C ALA A 9 20.50 15.37 -16.34
N ILE A 10 20.24 15.56 -15.05
CA ILE A 10 20.51 14.56 -14.01
C ILE A 10 19.31 13.63 -13.89
N ARG A 11 19.51 12.33 -14.16
CA ARG A 11 18.50 11.30 -13.91
C ARG A 11 18.41 11.02 -12.42
N GLN A 12 17.23 11.22 -11.84
CA GLN A 12 17.01 11.07 -10.41
C GLN A 12 15.63 10.50 -10.09
N VAL A 13 15.53 9.81 -8.95
CA VAL A 13 14.28 9.27 -8.39
C VAL A 13 14.22 9.59 -6.89
N GLY A 14 13.06 10.04 -6.41
CA GLY A 14 12.80 10.19 -4.98
C GLY A 14 12.14 8.92 -4.44
N LEU A 15 12.71 8.34 -3.39
CA LEU A 15 12.21 7.12 -2.77
C LEU A 15 11.67 7.42 -1.37
N CYS A 16 10.59 6.75 -1.00
CA CYS A 16 9.99 6.80 0.32
C CYS A 16 9.37 5.44 0.63
N HIS A 17 9.47 5.00 1.89
CA HIS A 17 8.99 3.69 2.31
C HIS A 17 7.51 3.67 2.72
N SER A 18 6.83 4.82 2.77
CA SER A 18 5.48 4.93 3.34
C SER A 18 4.46 3.99 2.68
N VAL A 19 4.41 3.94 1.35
CA VAL A 19 3.44 3.09 0.64
C VAL A 19 3.76 1.60 0.85
N GLN A 20 5.02 1.19 0.80
CA GLN A 20 5.37 -0.22 1.01
C GLN A 20 5.14 -0.63 2.48
N GLY A 21 5.54 0.23 3.42
CA GLY A 21 5.35 0.04 4.86
C GLY A 21 3.89 -0.14 5.23
N THR A 22 3.03 0.79 4.82
CA THR A 22 1.60 0.69 5.11
C THR A 22 0.97 -0.54 4.44
N ALA A 23 1.39 -0.94 3.23
CA ALA A 23 0.88 -2.15 2.60
C ALA A 23 1.26 -3.43 3.38
N MET A 24 2.47 -3.49 3.95
CA MET A 24 2.90 -4.57 4.83
C MET A 24 2.09 -4.61 6.13
N GLU A 25 1.86 -3.45 6.77
CA GLU A 25 1.03 -3.35 7.98
C GLU A 25 -0.42 -3.79 7.72
N LEU A 26 -1.03 -3.34 6.61
CA LEU A 26 -2.40 -3.75 6.24
C LEU A 26 -2.50 -5.24 5.90
N ALA A 27 -1.46 -5.84 5.31
CA ALA A 27 -1.39 -7.27 5.06
C ALA A 27 -1.32 -8.05 6.40
N HIS A 28 -0.50 -7.58 7.33
CA HIS A 28 -0.41 -8.14 8.69
C HIS A 28 -1.75 -8.05 9.43
N ASP A 29 -2.44 -6.92 9.37
CA ASP A 29 -3.77 -6.74 9.97
C ASP A 29 -4.81 -7.75 9.45
N LEU A 30 -4.68 -8.17 8.20
CA LEU A 30 -5.56 -9.14 7.56
C LEU A 30 -5.07 -10.60 7.59
N ASP A 31 -3.91 -10.88 8.20
CA ASP A 31 -3.25 -12.19 8.18
C ASP A 31 -2.98 -12.72 6.75
N LEU A 32 -2.65 -11.81 5.83
CA LEU A 32 -2.35 -12.15 4.44
C LEU A 32 -0.84 -12.05 4.16
N PRO A 33 -0.28 -12.94 3.32
CA PRO A 33 1.08 -12.78 2.82
C PRO A 33 1.20 -11.49 2.00
N TYR A 34 2.20 -10.66 2.31
CA TYR A 34 2.41 -9.38 1.63
C TYR A 34 2.62 -9.56 0.12
N GLU A 35 3.29 -10.64 -0.29
CA GLU A 35 3.61 -10.97 -1.68
C GLU A 35 2.36 -11.29 -2.52
N GLU A 36 1.23 -11.56 -1.88
CA GLU A 36 -0.05 -11.79 -2.53
C GLU A 36 -0.90 -10.52 -2.65
N ILE A 37 -0.43 -9.40 -2.08
CA ILE A 37 -1.10 -8.10 -2.19
C ILE A 37 -0.65 -7.36 -3.45
N ARG A 38 -1.63 -6.96 -4.26
CA ARG A 38 -1.44 -5.98 -5.33
C ARG A 38 -2.15 -4.69 -4.95
N TYR A 39 -1.48 -3.57 -5.15
CA TYR A 39 -2.09 -2.27 -4.92
C TYR A 39 -1.74 -1.26 -6.00
N ARG A 40 -2.64 -0.30 -6.19
CA ARG A 40 -2.39 0.91 -6.97
C ARG A 40 -2.47 2.09 -6.02
N SER A 41 -1.39 2.85 -5.89
CA SER A 41 -1.35 4.07 -5.08
C SER A 41 -1.11 5.28 -5.97
N ALA A 42 -1.61 6.44 -5.53
CA ALA A 42 -1.33 7.73 -6.16
C ALA A 42 -1.30 8.84 -5.09
N GLY A 43 -0.50 9.86 -5.35
CA GLY A 43 -0.36 11.03 -4.49
C GLY A 43 1.03 11.63 -4.57
N ILE A 44 1.40 12.38 -3.55
CA ILE A 44 2.73 12.96 -3.37
C ILE A 44 3.43 12.32 -2.17
N ASN A 45 4.72 12.60 -2.02
CA ASN A 45 5.49 12.13 -0.87
C ASN A 45 4.79 12.56 0.44
N HIS A 46 4.59 11.61 1.37
CA HIS A 46 3.82 11.73 2.62
C HIS A 46 2.31 12.01 2.51
N MET A 47 1.74 12.08 1.31
CA MET A 47 0.29 12.16 1.12
C MET A 47 -0.11 11.35 -0.11
N ALA A 48 -0.32 10.05 0.10
CA ALA A 48 -0.73 9.11 -0.93
C ALA A 48 -1.91 8.26 -0.45
N PHE A 49 -2.70 7.81 -1.41
CA PHE A 49 -3.89 7.00 -1.17
C PHE A 49 -3.80 5.71 -1.98
N TYR A 50 -4.28 4.61 -1.41
CA TYR A 50 -4.56 3.42 -2.20
C TYR A 50 -5.84 3.66 -2.99
N LEU A 51 -5.76 3.48 -4.31
CA LEU A 51 -6.88 3.50 -5.23
C LEU A 51 -7.42 2.09 -5.47
N LYS A 52 -6.54 1.09 -5.30
CA LYS A 52 -6.85 -0.34 -5.29
C LYS A 52 -5.98 -1.01 -4.25
N PHE A 53 -6.55 -1.96 -3.52
CA PHE A 53 -5.85 -2.82 -2.58
C PHE A 53 -6.48 -4.21 -2.69
N GLU A 54 -5.76 -5.17 -3.26
CA GLU A 54 -6.34 -6.40 -3.79
C GLU A 54 -5.48 -7.62 -3.39
N HIS A 55 -6.13 -8.74 -3.10
CA HIS A 55 -5.48 -10.03 -2.82
C HIS A 55 -5.52 -10.93 -4.06
N ARG A 56 -4.37 -11.47 -4.46
CA ARG A 56 -4.27 -12.46 -5.53
C ARG A 56 -4.87 -13.79 -5.06
N GLN A 57 -5.81 -14.31 -5.84
CA GLN A 57 -6.45 -15.60 -5.61
C GLN A 57 -5.69 -16.73 -6.32
N ALA A 58 -5.96 -17.97 -5.93
CA ALA A 58 -5.30 -19.16 -6.48
C ALA A 58 -5.53 -19.35 -8.00
N ASP A 59 -6.67 -18.87 -8.52
CA ASP A 59 -7.00 -18.89 -9.95
C ASP A 59 -6.37 -17.74 -10.75
N GLY A 60 -5.56 -16.90 -10.09
CA GLY A 60 -4.92 -15.72 -10.67
C GLY A 60 -5.81 -14.48 -10.72
N SER A 61 -7.06 -14.56 -10.27
CA SER A 61 -7.93 -13.38 -10.12
C SER A 61 -7.51 -12.52 -8.92
N TYR A 62 -8.14 -11.35 -8.80
CA TYR A 62 -7.85 -10.38 -7.74
C TYR A 62 -9.13 -9.96 -7.05
N ARG A 63 -9.12 -10.00 -5.72
CA ARG A 63 -10.26 -9.66 -4.86
C ARG A 63 -9.98 -8.37 -4.11
N ASP A 64 -10.93 -7.44 -4.12
CA ASP A 64 -10.83 -6.20 -3.35
C ASP A 64 -10.81 -6.48 -1.84
N LEU A 65 -9.86 -5.85 -1.13
CA LEU A 65 -9.64 -6.02 0.31
C LEU A 65 -10.24 -4.91 1.16
N TYR A 66 -10.75 -3.81 0.58
CA TYR A 66 -11.41 -2.76 1.36
C TYR A 66 -12.55 -3.28 2.25
N PRO A 67 -13.43 -4.18 1.79
CA PRO A 67 -14.46 -4.77 2.66
C PRO A 67 -13.89 -5.52 3.86
N ASP A 68 -12.76 -6.21 3.70
CA ASP A 68 -12.11 -6.95 4.78
C ASP A 68 -11.44 -6.02 5.79
N LEU A 69 -10.78 -4.95 5.33
CA LEU A 69 -10.20 -3.91 6.19
C LEU A 69 -11.27 -3.25 7.07
N VAL A 70 -12.38 -2.84 6.46
CA VAL A 70 -13.51 -2.23 7.20
C VAL A 70 -14.10 -3.21 8.21
N ARG A 71 -14.26 -4.49 7.83
CA ARG A 71 -14.74 -5.53 8.74
C ARG A 71 -13.79 -5.74 9.92
N ALA A 72 -12.49 -5.87 9.66
CA ALA A 72 -11.47 -6.06 10.70
C ALA A 72 -11.43 -4.91 11.72
N TYR A 73 -11.54 -3.67 11.25
CA TYR A 73 -11.63 -2.50 12.12
C TYR A 73 -12.90 -2.51 12.97
N ARG A 74 -14.07 -2.76 12.36
CA ARG A 74 -15.37 -2.79 13.08
C ARG A 74 -15.45 -3.90 14.13
N GLU A 75 -14.76 -5.00 13.90
CA GLU A 75 -14.68 -6.14 14.83
C GLU A 75 -13.56 -5.98 15.86
N GLY A 76 -12.77 -4.90 15.81
CA GLY A 76 -11.66 -4.66 16.74
C GLY A 76 -10.46 -5.61 16.56
N ARG A 77 -10.36 -6.29 15.42
CA ARG A 77 -9.23 -7.17 15.08
C ARG A 77 -8.04 -6.42 14.48
N ALA A 78 -8.26 -5.19 14.02
CA ALA A 78 -7.26 -4.31 13.43
C ALA A 78 -7.42 -2.85 13.93
N PRO A 79 -6.33 -2.06 14.01
CA PRO A 79 -4.96 -2.46 13.72
C PRO A 79 -4.40 -3.38 14.80
N LYS A 80 -3.58 -4.34 14.39
CA LYS A 80 -2.78 -5.17 15.31
C LYS A 80 -1.63 -4.33 15.86
N PRO A 81 -0.98 -4.76 16.97
CA PRO A 81 0.28 -4.17 17.38
C PRO A 81 1.25 -4.14 16.21
N GLY A 82 1.92 -3.00 16.01
CA GLY A 82 2.91 -2.86 14.97
C GLY A 82 4.10 -3.81 15.17
N TRP A 83 4.85 -3.99 14.10
CA TRP A 83 6.26 -4.35 14.13
C TRP A 83 7.10 -3.50 15.09
#